data_AF-A0A662S040-F1
#
_entry.id   AF-A0A662S040-F1
#
_cell.length_a   1.000
_cell.length_b   1.000
_cell.length_c   1.000
_cell.angle_alpha   90.00
_cell.angle_beta   90.00
_cell.angle_gamma   90.00
#
_symmetry.space_group_name_H-M   'P 1'
#
loop_
_entity.id
_entity.type
_entity.pdbx_description
1 polymer ?
#
loop_
_entity_poly.entity_id
_entity_poly.type
_entity_poly.pdbx_seq_one_letter_code
_entity_poly.pdbx_strand_id
1 'polypeptide(L)' 'MDFTLHIVKVSDPDGAKLNEGWFKGSFTPLNYALNFYRSAGYQQVEWTFPIKYKRLNFNNPHTGDKSLDEGNR' A
#
# COMPACT_ATOMS: atom_id res chain seq x y z
N MET A 1 17.61 30.88 14.44
CA MET A 1 16.89 30.12 13.41
C MET A 1 16.12 29.09 14.17
N ASP A 2 14.81 29.27 14.28
CA ASP A 2 13.99 28.46 15.19
C ASP A 2 13.13 27.52 14.35
N PHE A 3 13.14 26.24 14.69
CA PHE A 3 12.33 25.23 14.04
C PHE A 3 11.57 24.42 15.09
N THR A 4 10.40 23.91 14.71
CA THR A 4 9.62 22.98 15.54
C THR A 4 9.48 21.67 14.78
N LEU A 5 9.98 20.60 15.39
CA LEU A 5 9.89 19.25 14.83
C LEU A 5 8.61 18.58 15.34
N HIS A 6 7.75 18.17 14.41
CA HIS A 6 6.59 17.35 14.70
C HIS A 6 6.86 15.91 14.26
N ILE A 7 6.81 14.97 15.20
CA ILE A 7 6.98 13.54 14.94
C ILE A 7 5.63 12.85 15.13
N VAL A 8 5.13 12.24 14.07
CA VAL A 8 3.95 11.38 14.12
C VAL A 8 4.42 9.94 14.28
N LYS A 9 3.85 9.22 15.27
CA LYS A 9 4.27 7.85 15.60
C LYS A 9 3.99 6.86 14.47
N VAL A 10 2.84 7.00 13.82
CA VAL A 10 2.40 6.15 12.72
C VAL A 10 1.47 6.95 11.82
N SER A 11 1.71 6.94 10.51
CA SER A 11 0.85 7.58 9.51
C SER A 11 -0.31 6.69 9.07
N ASP A 12 -0.11 5.37 9.09
CA ASP A 12 -1.10 4.34 8.73
C ASP A 12 -1.19 3.28 9.85
N PRO A 13 -2.09 3.47 10.84
CA PRO A 13 -2.27 2.54 11.94
C PRO A 13 -2.71 1.14 11.48
N ASP A 14 -3.51 1.05 10.43
CA ASP A 14 -4.06 -0.21 9.94
C ASP A 14 -2.97 -1.02 9.23
N GLY A 15 -2.19 -0.37 8.36
CA GLY A 15 -1.03 -0.98 7.73
C GLY A 15 0.03 -1.42 8.75
N ALA A 16 0.28 -0.63 9.79
CA ALA A 16 1.19 -1.00 10.87
C ALA A 16 0.69 -2.23 11.64
N LYS A 17 -0.62 -2.35 11.85
CA LYS A 17 -1.23 -3.50 12.53
C LYS A 17 -1.12 -4.78 11.69
N LEU A 18 -1.32 -4.69 10.38
CA LEU A 18 -1.16 -5.82 9.45
C LEU A 18 0.30 -6.28 9.35
N ASN A 19 1.26 -5.37 9.60
CA ASN A 19 2.70 -5.65 9.57
C ASN A 19 3.31 -5.77 10.98
N GLU A 20 2.54 -6.13 12.02
CA GLU A 20 3.08 -6.26 13.39
C GLU A 20 4.29 -7.19 13.49
N GLY A 21 4.37 -8.20 12.62
CA GLY A 21 5.49 -9.14 12.55
C GLY A 21 6.82 -8.50 12.16
N TRP A 22 6.82 -7.34 11.48
CA TRP A 22 8.04 -6.58 11.19
C TRP A 22 8.74 -6.03 12.42
N PHE A 23 7.97 -5.74 13.48
CA PHE A 23 8.49 -5.14 14.70
C PHE A 23 8.87 -6.18 15.76
N LYS A 24 8.70 -7.48 15.46
CA LYS A 24 8.93 -8.59 16.39
C LYS A 24 10.08 -9.47 15.90
N GLY A 25 10.99 -9.83 16.80
CA GLY A 25 12.11 -10.72 16.51
C GLY A 25 13.33 -10.03 15.89
N SER A 26 14.24 -10.83 15.33
CA SER A 26 15.50 -10.33 14.75
C SER A 26 15.27 -9.63 13.42
N PHE A 27 15.92 -8.49 13.19
CA PHE A 27 15.88 -7.75 11.93
C PHE A 27 16.72 -8.44 10.84
N THR A 28 16.13 -9.42 10.16
CA THR A 28 16.75 -10.14 9.04
C THR A 28 15.91 -10.00 7.76
N PRO A 29 16.52 -10.07 6.56
CA PRO A 29 15.77 -10.03 5.30
C PRO A 29 14.70 -11.12 5.21
N LEU A 30 14.97 -12.29 5.79
CA LEU A 30 14.02 -13.40 5.82
C LEU A 30 12.81 -13.08 6.70
N ASN A 31 13.02 -12.57 7.92
CA ASN A 31 11.93 -12.16 8.80
C ASN A 31 11.11 -11.03 8.19
N TYR A 32 11.75 -10.09 7.51
CA TYR A 32 11.05 -9.05 6.76
C TYR A 32 10.14 -9.65 5.68
N ALA A 33 10.67 -10.52 4.83
CA ALA A 33 9.92 -11.12 3.71
C ALA A 33 8.74 -11.98 4.19
N LEU A 34 8.91 -12.74 5.28
CA LEU A 34 7.87 -13.61 5.83
C LEU A 34 6.75 -12.85 6.54
N ASN A 35 7.04 -11.66 7.07
CA ASN A 35 6.07 -10.86 7.83
C ASN A 35 5.56 -9.64 7.06
N PHE A 36 5.90 -9.51 5.77
CA PHE A 36 5.41 -8.43 4.93
C PHE A 36 3.99 -8.73 4.46
N TYR A 37 3.03 -7.99 5.01
CA TYR A 37 1.66 -8.06 4.55
C TYR A 37 1.52 -7.41 3.17
N ARG A 38 0.98 -8.18 2.23
CA ARG A 38 0.58 -7.72 0.90
C ARG A 38 -0.88 -8.09 0.70
N SER A 39 -1.71 -7.11 0.35
CA SER A 39 -3.07 -7.37 -0.11
C SER A 39 -3.03 -8.24 -1.38
N ALA A 40 -4.13 -8.93 -1.67
CA ALA A 40 -4.20 -9.75 -2.89
C ALA A 40 -3.94 -8.87 -4.13
N GLY A 41 -3.29 -9.41 -5.16
CA GLY A 41 -2.82 -8.61 -6.31
C GLY A 41 -3.90 -7.72 -6.94
N TYR A 42 -5.13 -8.21 -7.08
CA TYR A 42 -6.26 -7.45 -7.65
C TYR A 42 -6.78 -6.30 -6.74
N GLN A 43 -6.32 -6.22 -5.49
CA GLN A 43 -6.64 -5.16 -4.52
C GLN A 43 -5.48 -4.17 -4.37
N GLN A 44 -4.31 -4.47 -4.94
CA GLN A 44 -3.16 -3.58 -4.91
C GLN A 44 -3.33 -2.52 -6.00
N VAL A 45 -3.19 -1.24 -5.63
CA VAL A 45 -3.36 -0.09 -6.54
C VAL A 45 -2.47 -0.16 -7.80
N GLU A 46 -1.30 -0.79 -7.69
CA GLU A 46 -0.39 -0.95 -8.82
C GLU A 46 -0.93 -1.88 -9.92
N TRP A 47 -1.94 -2.70 -9.63
CA TRP A 47 -2.58 -3.63 -10.58
C TRP A 47 -3.98 -3.19 -11.03
N THR A 48 -4.46 -2.02 -10.60
CA THR A 48 -5.81 -1.54 -10.90
C THR A 48 -5.85 -0.51 -12.03
N PHE A 49 -4.68 -0.06 -12.50
CA PHE A 49 -4.58 0.76 -13.70
C PHE A 49 -5.06 -0.01 -14.95
N PRO A 50 -5.73 0.66 -15.90
CA PRO A 50 -6.17 0.00 -17.11
C PRO A 50 -4.98 -0.44 -17.96
N ILE A 51 -4.90 -1.74 -18.24
CA ILE A 51 -3.84 -2.33 -19.07
C ILE A 51 -4.45 -2.70 -20.42
N LYS A 52 -3.92 -2.09 -21.49
CA LYS A 52 -4.25 -2.46 -22.87
C LYS A 52 -2.97 -2.77 -23.64
N TYR A 53 -2.63 -4.05 -23.78
CA TYR A 53 -1.41 -4.48 -24.46
C TYR A 53 -1.62 -5.78 -25.26
N LYS A 54 -1.45 -5.72 -26.59
CA LYS A 54 -1.73 -6.84 -27.50
C LYS A 54 -3.13 -7.42 -27.26
N ARG A 55 -3.21 -8.62 -26.67
CA ARG A 55 -4.47 -9.32 -26.32
C ARG A 55 -4.89 -9.13 -24.86
N LEU A 56 -4.09 -8.42 -24.07
CA LEU A 56 -4.35 -8.12 -22.67
C LEU A 56 -5.24 -6.89 -22.57
N ASN A 57 -6.43 -7.04 -21.96
CA ASN A 57 -7.36 -5.95 -21.70
C ASN A 57 -7.92 -6.08 -20.29
N PHE A 58 -7.38 -5.29 -19.37
CA PHE A 58 -7.86 -5.16 -18.00
C PHE A 58 -8.35 -3.74 -17.79
N ASN A 59 -9.66 -3.57 -17.58
CA ASN A 59 -10.29 -2.25 -17.44
C ASN A 59 -11.27 -2.21 -16.25
N ASN A 60 -11.03 -3.02 -15.23
CA ASN A 60 -11.90 -3.09 -14.07
C ASN A 60 -11.21 -2.41 -12.88
N PRO A 61 -11.46 -1.10 -12.64
CA PRO A 61 -10.85 -0.39 -11.53
C PRO A 61 -11.34 -0.95 -10.19
N HIS A 62 -10.48 -0.92 -9.18
CA HIS A 62 -10.85 -1.31 -7.83
C HIS A 62 -11.83 -0.28 -7.23
N THR A 63 -12.75 -0.73 -6.39
CA THR A 63 -13.81 0.14 -5.82
C THR A 63 -13.23 1.36 -5.08
N GLY A 64 -12.02 1.25 -4.50
CA GLY A 64 -11.30 2.35 -3.86
C GLY A 64 -10.81 3.45 -4.81
N ASP A 65 -10.48 3.13 -6.06
CA ASP A 65 -9.99 4.12 -7.05
C ASP A 65 -11.07 5.09 -7.51
N LYS A 66 -12.35 4.78 -7.30
CA LYS A 66 -13.46 5.70 -7.60
C LYS A 66 -13.35 7.01 -6.82
N SER A 67 -12.78 6.97 -5.62
CA SER A 67 -12.55 8.16 -4.80
C SER A 67 -11.47 9.10 -5.36
N LEU A 68 -10.52 8.57 -6.15
CA LEU A 68 -9.47 9.35 -6.79
C LEU A 68 -9.96 10.01 -8.09
N ASP A 69 -10.92 9.39 -8.79
CA ASP A 69 -11.54 9.96 -10.00
C ASP A 69 -12.49 11.13 -9.69
N GLU A 70 -13.14 11.11 -8.52
CA GLU A 70 -14.04 12.19 -8.08
C GLU A 70 -13.29 13.45 -7.58
N GLY A 71 -12.02 13.31 -7.15
CA GLY A 71 -11.19 14.44 -6.73
C GLY A 71 -10.57 15.24 -7.89
N ASN A 72 -10.78 14.80 -9.13
CA ASN A 72 -10.20 15.41 -10.34
C ASN A 72 -11.26 15.89 -11.35
N ARG A 73 -12.50 16.09 -10.90
CA ARG A 73 -13.60 16.71 -11.67
C ARG A 73 -13.97 18.09 -11.12
#